data_AF-A0AAW7F771-F1
#
_entry.id   AF-A0AAW7F771-F1
#
_cell.length_a   1.000
_cell.length_b   1.000
_cell.length_c   1.000
_cell.angle_alpha   90.00
_cell.angle_beta   90.00
_cell.angle_gamma   90.00
#
_symmetry.space_group_name_H-M   'P 1'
#
loop_
_entity.id
_entity.type
_entity.pdbx_description
1 polymer ?
#
loop_
_entity_poly.entity_id
_entity_poly.type
_entity_poly.pdbx_seq_one_letter_code
_entity_poly.pdbx_strand_id
1 'polypeptide(L)' 'VGQRLLSIPCVGTLTASTISTEIGDGKQYASSRDFAAATGLVPRQYSTGGRTTLLGISKRGNKKIRTLLV' A
#
# COMPACT_ATOMS: atom_id res chain seq x y z
N VAL A 1 16.96 -11.00 -2.85
CA VAL A 1 16.02 -10.34 -1.91
C VAL A 1 14.61 -10.52 -2.45
N GLY A 2 13.62 -10.95 -1.63
CA GLY A 2 12.21 -10.98 -2.05
C GLY A 2 11.65 -12.27 -2.69
N GLN A 3 12.25 -13.45 -2.46
CA GLN A 3 11.78 -14.73 -3.07
C GLN A 3 10.30 -15.04 -2.80
N ARG A 4 9.80 -14.73 -1.59
CA ARG A 4 8.38 -14.90 -1.23
C ARG A 4 7.44 -13.90 -1.92
N LEU A 5 7.95 -12.73 -2.32
CA LEU A 5 7.15 -11.75 -3.07
C LEU A 5 7.04 -12.18 -4.53
N LEU A 6 8.10 -12.76 -5.10
CA LEU A 6 8.11 -13.27 -6.47
C LEU A 6 7.20 -14.49 -6.69
N SER A 7 6.85 -15.22 -5.64
CA SER A 7 5.86 -16.30 -5.75
C SER A 7 4.41 -15.80 -5.85
N ILE A 8 4.17 -14.51 -5.59
CA ILE A 8 2.84 -13.92 -5.72
C ILE A 8 2.60 -13.63 -7.22
N PRO A 9 1.49 -14.12 -7.81
CA PRO A 9 1.19 -13.82 -9.20
C PRO A 9 1.09 -12.31 -9.41
N CYS A 10 1.61 -11.84 -10.55
CA CYS A 10 1.68 -10.42 -10.93
C CYS A 10 2.68 -9.56 -10.12
N VAL A 11 3.50 -10.14 -9.23
CA VAL A 11 4.59 -9.42 -8.55
C VAL A 11 5.92 -9.68 -9.26
N GLY A 12 6.41 -8.68 -10.00
CA GLY A 12 7.72 -8.74 -10.67
C GLY A 12 8.90 -8.38 -9.76
N THR A 13 10.12 -8.58 -10.24
CA THR A 13 11.37 -8.27 -9.52
C THR A 13 11.48 -6.81 -9.10
N LEU A 14 11.04 -5.87 -9.94
CA LEU A 14 11.00 -4.44 -9.63
C LEU A 14 10.07 -4.13 -8.46
N THR A 15 8.85 -4.68 -8.50
CA THR A 15 7.85 -4.50 -7.44
C THR A 15 8.31 -5.19 -6.14
N ALA A 16 8.83 -6.42 -6.22
CA ALA A 16 9.36 -7.15 -5.09
C ALA A 16 10.55 -6.44 -4.43
N SER A 17 11.48 -5.91 -5.22
CA SER A 17 12.64 -5.17 -4.70
C SER A 17 12.19 -3.88 -4.03
N THR A 18 11.36 -3.08 -4.71
CA THR A 18 10.85 -1.80 -4.16
C THR A 18 10.10 -2.03 -2.86
N ILE A 19 9.24 -3.06 -2.81
CA ILE A 19 8.54 -3.43 -1.59
C ILE A 19 9.53 -3.80 -0.49
N SER A 20 10.50 -4.68 -0.77
CA SER A 20 11.47 -5.10 0.24
C SER A 20 12.34 -3.97 0.79
N THR A 21 12.67 -2.96 -0.03
CA THR A 21 13.50 -1.83 0.39
C THR A 21 12.71 -0.80 1.19
N GLU A 22 11.46 -0.51 0.79
CA GLU A 22 10.65 0.55 1.39
C GLU A 22 9.83 0.06 2.60
N ILE A 23 9.43 -1.22 2.61
CA ILE A 23 8.55 -1.82 3.63
C ILE A 23 9.32 -2.78 4.56
N GLY A 24 10.47 -3.29 4.11
CA GLY A 24 11.24 -4.27 4.87
C GLY A 24 10.47 -5.57 5.08
N ASP A 25 10.51 -6.09 6.31
CA ASP A 25 9.90 -7.37 6.69
C ASP A 25 8.39 -7.30 6.95
N GLY A 26 7.76 -6.11 6.86
CA GLY A 26 6.32 -5.94 7.03
C GLY A 26 5.76 -6.19 8.45
N LYS A 27 6.59 -6.66 9.40
CA LYS A 27 6.24 -6.89 10.81
C LYS A 27 5.80 -5.64 11.57
N GLN A 28 6.05 -4.46 11.00
CA GLN A 28 5.61 -3.17 11.54
C GLN A 28 4.10 -2.91 11.35
N TYR A 29 3.42 -3.69 10.51
CA TYR A 29 1.98 -3.59 10.31
C TYR A 29 1.26 -4.70 11.07
N ALA A 30 0.24 -4.34 11.86
CA ALA A 30 -0.58 -5.31 12.57
C ALA A 30 -1.54 -6.04 11.62
N SER A 31 -1.92 -5.39 10.51
CA SER A 31 -2.88 -5.87 9.54
C SER A 31 -2.50 -5.48 8.11
N SER A 32 -2.95 -6.25 7.13
CA SER A 32 -2.85 -5.91 5.71
C SER A 32 -3.56 -4.59 5.35
N ARG A 33 -4.57 -4.20 6.13
CA ARG A 33 -5.25 -2.90 5.97
C ARG A 33 -4.35 -1.74 6.37
N ASP A 34 -3.50 -1.92 7.38
CA ASP A 34 -2.55 -0.88 7.82
C ASP A 34 -1.48 -0.68 6.74
N PHE A 35 -1.06 -1.76 6.10
CA PHE A 35 -0.21 -1.71 4.92
C PHE A 35 -0.86 -0.94 3.76
N ALA A 36 -2.13 -1.24 3.45
CA ALA A 36 -2.87 -0.50 2.42
C ALA A 36 -3.01 0.99 2.80
N ALA A 37 -3.22 1.31 4.08
CA ALA A 37 -3.30 2.69 4.56
C ALA A 37 -1.96 3.43 4.42
N ALA A 38 -0.84 2.79 4.76
CA ALA A 38 0.49 3.37 4.66
C ALA A 38 0.92 3.61 3.20
N THR A 39 0.51 2.74 2.28
CA THR A 39 0.78 2.89 0.83
C THR A 39 -0.20 3.84 0.12
N GLY A 40 -1.31 4.18 0.77
CA GLY A 40 -2.37 5.03 0.20
C GLY A 40 -3.45 4.28 -0.55
N LEU A 41 -3.43 2.95 -0.57
CA LEU A 41 -4.43 2.13 -1.24
C LEU A 41 -5.76 2.03 -0.46
N VAL A 42 -6.09 3.05 0.33
CA VAL A 42 -7.33 3.18 1.09
C VAL A 42 -8.19 4.32 0.51
N PRO A 43 -9.52 4.24 0.58
CA PRO A 43 -10.38 5.36 0.19
C PRO A 43 -10.04 6.62 1.00
N ARG A 44 -10.04 7.78 0.35
CA ARG A 44 -9.88 9.06 1.04
C ARG A 44 -11.17 9.37 1.80
N GLN A 45 -11.09 9.48 3.11
CA GLN A 45 -12.23 9.91 3.93
C GLN A 45 -12.31 11.44 4.00
N TYR A 46 -13.50 11.99 3.75
CA TYR A 46 -13.82 13.40 3.99
C TYR A 46 -15.09 13.46 4.85
N SER A 47 -15.01 14.08 6.03
CA SER A 47 -16.12 14.18 6.97
C SER A 47 -16.36 15.63 7.35
N THR A 48 -17.61 16.07 7.22
CA THR A 48 -18.06 17.40 7.65
C THR A 48 -19.38 17.27 8.39
N GLY A 49 -19.49 17.88 9.58
CA GLY A 49 -20.73 17.88 10.36
C GLY A 49 -21.27 16.48 10.70
N GLY A 50 -20.40 15.49 10.90
CA GLY A 50 -20.79 14.12 11.25
C GLY A 50 -21.21 13.24 10.07
N ARG A 51 -21.19 13.75 8.82
CA ARG A 51 -21.40 12.93 7.62
C ARG A 51 -20.06 12.48 7.05
N THR A 52 -19.79 11.20 7.10
CA THR A 52 -18.59 10.60 6.49
C THR A 52 -18.87 10.31 5.01
N THR A 53 -18.03 10.85 4.13
CA THR A 53 -18.02 10.54 2.70
C THR A 53 -16.69 9.88 2.34
N LEU A 54 -16.76 8.76 1.62
CA LEU A 54 -15.59 8.10 1.06
C LEU A 54 -15.40 8.57 -0.38
N LEU A 55 -14.23 9.12 -0.66
CA LEU A 55 -13.81 9.56 -1.99
C LEU A 55 -12.94 8.47 -2.64
N GLY A 56 -12.33 8.80 -3.79
CA GLY A 56 -11.40 7.90 -4.48
C GLY A 56 -10.15 7.52 -3.66
N ILE A 57 -9.26 6.73 -4.27
CA ILE A 57 -8.04 6.22 -3.64
C ILE A 57 -7.22 7.38 -3.03
N SER A 58 -6.81 7.19 -1.79
CA SER A 58 -5.98 8.13 -1.06
C SER A 58 -4.63 8.27 -1.75
N LYS A 59 -4.28 9.49 -2.16
CA LYS A 59 -2.95 9.74 -2.74
C LYS A 59 -1.88 9.96 -1.66
N ARG A 60 -2.21 9.72 -0.40
CA ARG A 60 -1.29 9.80 0.76
C ARG A 60 -0.40 8.56 0.79
N GLY A 61 0.83 8.65 1.30
CA GLY A 61 1.78 7.53 1.33
C GLY A 61 2.75 7.49 0.15
N ASN A 62 3.46 6.36 0.00
CA ASN A 62 4.58 6.24 -0.96
C ASN A 62 4.08 6.17 -2.42
N LYS A 63 4.39 7.20 -3.20
CA LYS A 63 4.03 7.29 -4.63
C LYS A 63 4.66 6.18 -5.47
N LYS A 64 5.91 5.79 -5.20
CA LYS A 64 6.62 4.76 -6.00
C LYS A 64 5.94 3.40 -5.86
N ILE A 65 5.66 2.98 -4.63
CA ILE A 65 4.98 1.70 -4.37
C ILE A 65 3.58 1.69 -5.01
N ARG A 66 2.82 2.78 -4.86
CA ARG A 66 1.46 2.86 -5.41
C ARG A 66 1.42 2.71 -6.94
N THR A 67 2.34 3.35 -7.66
CA THR A 67 2.43 3.23 -9.13
C THR A 67 2.77 1.82 -9.60
N LEU A 68 3.42 1.00 -8.76
CA LEU A 68 3.72 -0.39 -9.09
C LEU A 68 2.58 -1.36 -8.74
N LEU A 69 1.56 -0.89 -8.01
CA LEU A 69 0.44 -1.71 -7.52
C LEU A 69 -0.90 -1.39 -8.21
N VAL A 70 -1.03 -0.22 -8.86
CA VAL A 70 -2.24 0.26 -9.55
C VAL A 70 -1.88 0.92 -10.87
#